data_AF-A0A934YIT1-F1
#
_entry.id   AF-A0A934YIT1-F1
#
_cell.length_a   1.000
_cell.length_b   1.000
_cell.length_c   1.000
_cell.angle_alpha   90.00
_cell.angle_beta   90.00
_cell.angle_gamma   90.00
#
_symmetry.space_group_name_H-M   'P 1'
#
loop_
_entity.id
_entity.type
_entity.pdbx_description
1 polymer ?
#
loop_
_entity_poly.entity_id
_entity_poly.type
_entity_poly.pdbx_seq_one_letter_code
_entity_poly.pdbx_strand_id
1 'polypeptide(L)'
;MIIPLAAALVALACFLASARRLWFVLSATSHDLDRVVEELRGDAGARRAGRIARAMRREASSWEAETLAAVAHRDVVRRTAELNEQMTELDHRLARWSRVPRVCASLSSSVGFLLAALLMRRGLADPASLAGDVQELVTTGLVGQALTVVGFGLAGAVGCAALHARGRRAAKDGSLAADAFVARLEVLGDRGLLGLGGDEKFSPEENRPVE
;
A
#
# COMPACT_ATOMS: atom_id res chain seq x y z
N MET A 1 -17.82 -8.67 -31.34
CA MET A 1 -16.59 -9.02 -30.60
C MET A 1 -15.81 -7.82 -30.01
N ILE A 2 -15.80 -6.64 -30.63
CA ILE A 2 -15.00 -5.49 -30.13
C ILE A 2 -15.46 -5.00 -28.74
N ILE A 3 -16.78 -4.91 -28.52
CA ILE A 3 -17.33 -4.36 -27.26
C ILE A 3 -17.01 -5.25 -26.03
N PRO A 4 -17.22 -6.59 -26.07
CA PRO A 4 -16.80 -7.47 -24.96
C PRO A 4 -15.30 -7.39 -24.67
N LEU A 5 -14.45 -7.33 -25.72
CA LEU A 5 -13.01 -7.19 -25.55
C LEU A 5 -12.65 -5.87 -24.85
N ALA A 6 -13.25 -4.76 -25.26
CA ALA A 6 -13.03 -3.46 -24.63
C ALA A 6 -13.44 -3.47 -23.14
N ALA A 7 -14.57 -4.10 -22.80
CA ALA A 7 -15.02 -4.22 -21.42
C ALA A 7 -14.03 -5.03 -20.56
N ALA A 8 -13.54 -6.15 -21.09
CA ALA A 8 -12.53 -6.98 -20.42
C ALA A 8 -11.22 -6.22 -20.20
N LEU A 9 -10.75 -5.45 -21.19
CA LEU A 9 -9.52 -4.65 -21.08
C LEU A 9 -9.65 -3.55 -20.01
N VAL A 10 -10.79 -2.85 -19.95
CA VAL A 10 -11.03 -1.83 -18.93
C VAL A 10 -11.08 -2.44 -17.53
N ALA A 11 -11.77 -3.56 -17.36
CA ALA A 11 -11.83 -4.29 -16.10
C ALA A 11 -10.43 -4.74 -15.65
N LEU A 12 -9.62 -5.28 -16.56
CA LEU A 12 -8.25 -5.71 -16.29
C LEU A 12 -7.36 -4.52 -15.91
N ALA A 13 -7.43 -3.40 -16.63
CA ALA A 13 -6.65 -2.20 -16.33
C ALA A 13 -7.00 -1.63 -14.93
N CYS A 14 -8.29 -1.58 -14.59
CA CYS A 14 -8.77 -1.17 -13.27
C CYS A 14 -8.25 -2.09 -12.15
N PHE A 15 -8.28 -3.41 -12.40
CA PHE A 15 -7.76 -4.40 -11.47
C PHE A 15 -6.25 -4.25 -11.26
N LEU A 16 -5.46 -4.14 -12.34
CA LEU A 16 -4.01 -3.99 -12.28
C LEU A 16 -3.59 -2.68 -11.58
N ALA A 17 -4.29 -1.58 -11.84
CA ALA A 17 -4.05 -0.31 -11.12
C ALA A 17 -4.31 -0.47 -9.61
N SER A 18 -5.38 -1.19 -9.24
CA SER A 18 -5.70 -1.49 -7.84
C SER A 18 -4.68 -2.45 -7.20
N ALA A 19 -4.17 -3.43 -7.95
CA ALA A 19 -3.16 -4.38 -7.50
C ALA A 19 -1.80 -3.69 -7.30
N ARG A 20 -1.44 -2.77 -8.20
CA ARG A 20 -0.25 -1.93 -8.06
C ARG A 20 -0.29 -1.08 -6.79
N ARG A 21 -1.47 -0.58 -6.42
CA ARG A 21 -1.64 0.09 -5.12
C ARG A 21 -1.37 -0.86 -3.95
N LEU A 22 -1.92 -2.07 -3.96
CA LEU A 22 -1.64 -3.05 -2.91
C LEU A 22 -0.15 -3.38 -2.82
N TRP A 23 0.53 -3.52 -3.96
CA TRP A 23 1.98 -3.72 -4.01
C TRP A 23 2.73 -2.61 -3.28
N PHE A 24 2.41 -1.33 -3.53
CA PHE A 24 3.06 -0.21 -2.84
C PHE A 24 2.85 -0.22 -1.32
N VAL A 25 1.70 -0.69 -0.83
CA VAL A 25 1.48 -0.86 0.61
C VAL A 25 2.38 -1.96 1.17
N LEU A 26 2.41 -3.11 0.50
CA LEU A 26 3.18 -4.26 0.94
C LEU A 26 4.69 -4.03 0.85
N SER A 27 5.14 -3.18 -0.07
CA SER A 27 6.53 -2.79 -0.23
C SER A 27 6.87 -1.48 0.52
N ALA A 28 5.99 -0.97 1.39
CA ALA A 28 6.27 0.25 2.15
C ALA A 28 7.36 0.04 3.20
N THR A 29 7.47 -1.18 3.72
CA THR A 29 8.52 -1.63 4.63
C THR A 29 9.42 -2.63 3.92
N SER A 30 10.73 -2.53 4.15
CA SER A 30 11.70 -3.51 3.64
C SER A 30 11.75 -4.74 4.53
N HIS A 31 11.49 -4.54 5.83
CA HIS A 31 11.54 -5.60 6.83
C HIS A 31 10.14 -5.95 7.34
N ASP A 32 10.01 -7.19 7.80
CA ASP A 32 8.88 -7.63 8.62
C ASP A 32 9.06 -7.05 10.03
N LEU A 33 8.45 -5.88 10.27
CA LEU A 33 8.64 -5.12 11.50
C LEU A 33 8.18 -5.89 12.74
N ASP A 34 7.13 -6.70 12.64
CA ASP A 34 6.65 -7.52 13.76
C ASP A 34 7.73 -8.53 14.18
N ARG A 35 8.35 -9.18 13.20
CA ARG A 35 9.47 -10.09 13.44
C ARG A 35 10.68 -9.39 14.03
N VAL A 36 11.03 -8.20 13.53
CA VAL A 36 12.14 -7.40 14.07
C VAL A 36 11.86 -7.00 15.52
N VAL A 37 10.64 -6.53 15.83
CA VAL A 37 10.24 -6.20 17.21
C VAL A 37 10.35 -7.41 18.12
N GLU A 38 9.89 -8.58 17.67
CA GLU A 38 10.00 -9.82 18.43
C GLU A 38 11.46 -10.22 18.69
N GLU A 39 12.32 -10.14 17.68
CA GLU A 39 13.76 -10.43 17.83
C GLU A 39 14.46 -9.45 18.78
N LEU A 40 13.95 -8.22 18.88
CA LEU A 40 14.45 -7.19 19.79
C LEU A 40 13.90 -7.34 21.21
N ARG A 41 12.93 -8.22 21.50
CA ARG A 41 12.35 -8.39 22.84
C ARG A 41 13.29 -9.10 23.82
N GLY A 42 13.11 -8.78 25.10
CA GLY A 42 13.88 -9.34 26.22
C GLY A 42 15.37 -8.97 26.22
N ASP A 43 16.10 -9.54 27.18
CA ASP A 43 17.52 -9.23 27.38
C ASP A 43 18.41 -9.77 26.25
N ALA A 44 18.03 -10.91 25.67
CA ALA A 44 18.73 -11.48 24.53
C ALA A 44 18.59 -10.62 23.27
N GLY A 45 17.41 -10.02 23.05
CA GLY A 45 17.19 -9.05 21.97
C GLY A 45 17.97 -7.76 22.22
N ALA A 46 17.94 -7.25 23.45
CA ALA A 46 18.69 -6.07 23.86
C ALA A 46 20.20 -6.19 23.61
N ARG A 47 20.81 -7.36 23.90
CA ARG A 47 22.23 -7.64 23.58
C ARG A 47 22.54 -7.70 22.08
N ARG A 48 21.55 -8.01 21.25
CA ARG A 48 21.68 -8.12 19.79
C ARG A 48 21.25 -6.85 19.05
N ALA A 49 20.63 -5.90 19.74
CA ALA A 49 20.02 -4.71 19.17
C ALA A 49 20.96 -3.94 18.24
N GLY A 50 22.18 -3.61 18.68
CA GLY A 50 23.13 -2.91 17.81
C GLY A 50 23.60 -3.70 16.59
N ARG A 51 23.61 -5.04 16.64
CA ARG A 51 23.91 -5.87 15.46
C ARG A 51 22.75 -5.83 14.46
N ILE A 52 21.52 -5.96 14.95
CA ILE A 52 20.31 -5.90 14.14
C ILE A 52 20.18 -4.52 13.49
N ALA A 53 20.34 -3.44 14.26
CA ALA A 53 20.31 -2.07 13.75
C ALA A 53 21.35 -1.83 12.65
N ARG A 54 22.58 -2.34 12.81
CA ARG A 54 23.63 -2.24 11.77
C ARG A 54 23.31 -3.05 10.52
N ALA A 55 22.70 -4.23 10.65
CA ALA A 55 22.28 -5.03 9.51
C ALA A 55 21.18 -4.28 8.73
N MET A 56 20.16 -3.80 9.43
CA MET A 56 19.08 -3.00 8.82
C MET A 56 19.61 -1.77 8.10
N ARG A 57 20.55 -1.00 8.69
CA ARG A 57 21.15 0.19 8.03
C ARG A 57 21.89 -0.12 6.74
N ARG A 58 22.45 -1.32 6.56
CA ARG A 58 23.19 -1.70 5.34
C ARG A 58 22.27 -2.05 4.17
N GLU A 59 21.11 -2.58 4.49
CA GLU A 59 20.14 -3.07 3.50
C GLU A 59 19.06 -2.02 3.19
N ALA A 60 18.92 -1.00 4.04
CA ALA A 60 17.87 0.00 3.94
C ALA A 60 18.31 1.25 3.16
N SER A 61 17.77 1.42 1.95
CA SER A 61 17.60 2.72 1.29
C SER A 61 16.23 3.34 1.66
N SER A 62 15.76 3.13 2.89
CA SER A 62 14.36 3.30 3.29
C SER A 62 14.20 4.11 4.58
N TRP A 63 12.95 4.51 4.85
CA TRP A 63 12.52 5.24 6.06
C TRP A 63 12.94 4.52 7.37
N GLU A 64 13.15 3.20 7.34
CA GLU A 64 13.59 2.40 8.49
C GLU A 64 15.03 2.76 8.91
N ALA A 65 15.92 3.01 7.94
CA ALA A 65 17.29 3.46 8.22
C ALA A 65 17.32 4.86 8.81
N GLU A 66 16.48 5.75 8.29
CA GLU A 66 16.33 7.13 8.79
C GLU A 66 15.72 7.13 10.20
N THR A 67 14.73 6.27 10.46
CA THR A 67 14.18 6.04 11.81
C THR A 67 15.26 5.57 12.79
N LEU A 68 16.09 4.60 12.38
CA LEU A 68 17.21 4.14 13.21
C LEU A 68 18.23 5.24 13.49
N ALA A 69 18.48 6.12 12.51
CA ALA A 69 19.36 7.27 12.68
C ALA A 69 18.75 8.30 13.65
N ALA A 70 17.46 8.61 13.50
CA ALA A 70 16.73 9.54 14.34
C ALA A 70 16.78 9.15 15.83
N VAL A 71 16.56 7.86 16.14
CA VAL A 71 16.62 7.34 17.52
C VAL A 71 18.02 7.48 18.15
N ALA A 72 19.07 7.57 17.34
CA ALA A 72 20.44 7.73 17.85
C ALA A 72 20.74 9.16 18.34
N HIS A 73 19.90 10.15 18.04
CA HIS A 73 20.08 11.52 18.52
C HIS A 73 19.91 11.61 20.05
N ARG A 74 20.85 12.30 20.69
CA ARG A 74 20.82 12.57 22.14
C ARG A 74 19.86 13.68 22.52
N ASP A 75 19.69 14.66 21.63
CA ASP A 75 18.72 15.72 21.81
C ASP A 75 17.30 15.15 21.60
N VAL A 76 16.52 15.15 22.68
CA VAL A 76 15.14 14.63 22.69
C VAL A 76 14.26 15.41 21.71
N VAL A 77 14.43 16.73 21.61
CA VAL A 77 13.60 17.57 20.73
C VAL A 77 13.85 17.20 19.27
N ARG A 78 15.13 17.14 18.88
CA ARG A 78 15.54 16.73 17.54
C ARG A 78 15.09 15.30 17.22
N ARG A 79 15.33 14.35 18.13
CA ARG A 79 14.93 12.95 17.98
C ARG A 79 13.44 12.81 17.73
N THR A 80 12.60 13.46 18.55
CA THR A 80 11.15 13.41 18.39
C THR A 80 10.69 14.06 17.10
N ALA A 81 11.29 15.19 16.70
CA ALA A 81 10.97 15.86 15.45
C ALA A 81 11.25 14.97 14.23
N GLU A 82 12.45 14.37 14.17
CA GLU A 82 12.83 13.47 13.07
C GLU A 82 12.01 12.18 13.07
N LEU A 83 11.72 11.59 14.23
CA LEU A 83 10.82 10.42 14.32
C LEU A 83 9.42 10.73 13.80
N ASN A 84 8.87 11.89 14.15
CA ASN A 84 7.56 12.32 13.65
C ASN A 84 7.58 12.53 12.13
N GLU A 85 8.68 13.06 11.59
CA GLU A 85 8.87 13.20 10.14
C GLU A 85 8.88 11.83 9.45
N GLN A 86 9.61 10.86 9.99
CA GLN A 86 9.68 9.50 9.44
C GLN A 86 8.33 8.77 9.50
N MET A 87 7.58 8.93 10.60
CA MET A 87 6.23 8.37 10.71
C MET A 87 5.26 9.05 9.72
N THR A 88 5.38 10.35 9.51
CA THR A 88 4.59 11.08 8.51
C THR A 88 4.91 10.62 7.09
N GLU A 89 6.18 10.36 6.78
CA GLU A 89 6.60 9.83 5.49
C GLU A 89 6.09 8.39 5.27
N LEU A 90 6.13 7.54 6.30
CA LEU A 90 5.51 6.21 6.24
C LEU A 90 4.01 6.32 5.98
N ASP A 91 3.29 7.17 6.72
CA ASP A 91 1.86 7.40 6.52
C ASP A 91 1.57 7.89 5.10
N HIS A 92 2.40 8.77 4.55
CA HIS A 92 2.29 9.20 3.17
C HIS A 92 2.42 8.02 2.19
N ARG A 93 3.44 7.15 2.36
CA ARG A 93 3.63 5.94 1.54
C ARG A 93 2.46 4.98 1.67
N LEU A 94 2.00 4.74 2.90
CA LEU A 94 0.86 3.90 3.21
C LEU A 94 -0.45 4.50 2.70
N ALA A 95 -0.59 5.81 2.56
CA ALA A 95 -1.79 6.47 2.02
C ALA A 95 -1.74 6.68 0.50
N ARG A 96 -0.55 6.59 -0.12
CA ARG A 96 -0.31 6.88 -1.54
C ARG A 96 -1.25 6.07 -2.43
N TRP A 97 -2.08 6.77 -3.22
CA TRP A 97 -3.04 6.15 -4.14
C TRP A 97 -4.16 5.33 -3.46
N SER A 98 -4.44 5.57 -2.18
CA SER A 98 -5.53 4.93 -1.43
C SER A 98 -6.91 5.05 -2.09
N ARG A 99 -7.15 6.12 -2.86
CA ARG A 99 -8.39 6.38 -3.59
C ARG A 99 -8.51 5.59 -4.91
N VAL A 100 -7.40 5.13 -5.49
CA VAL A 100 -7.38 4.50 -6.83
C VAL A 100 -8.33 3.30 -6.92
N PRO A 101 -8.30 2.31 -6.00
CA PRO A 101 -9.20 1.16 -6.10
C PRO A 101 -10.69 1.52 -6.07
N ARG A 102 -11.08 2.55 -5.32
CA ARG A 102 -12.47 3.02 -5.28
C ARG A 102 -12.88 3.65 -6.62
N VAL A 103 -12.01 4.46 -7.21
CA VAL A 103 -12.25 5.07 -8.53
C VAL A 103 -12.29 4.00 -9.62
N CYS A 104 -11.35 3.06 -9.61
CA CYS A 104 -11.31 1.92 -10.53
C CYS A 104 -12.55 1.03 -10.41
N ALA A 105 -13.07 0.80 -9.20
CA ALA A 105 -14.29 0.03 -9.01
C ALA A 105 -15.51 0.73 -9.66
N SER A 106 -15.63 2.04 -9.46
CA SER A 106 -16.70 2.84 -10.07
C SER A 106 -16.57 2.91 -11.60
N LEU A 107 -15.36 3.10 -12.12
CA LEU A 107 -15.12 3.16 -13.55
C LEU A 107 -15.42 1.81 -14.22
N SER A 108 -14.97 0.71 -13.63
CA SER A 108 -15.19 -0.64 -14.16
C SER A 108 -16.69 -0.96 -14.29
N SER A 109 -17.49 -0.67 -13.26
CA SER A 109 -18.93 -0.92 -13.32
C SER A 109 -19.62 0.00 -14.31
N SER A 110 -19.39 1.31 -14.26
CA SER A 110 -20.03 2.28 -15.17
C SER A 110 -19.70 2.03 -16.64
N VAL A 111 -18.44 1.72 -16.96
CA VAL A 111 -18.04 1.39 -18.33
C VAL A 111 -18.66 0.07 -18.79
N GLY A 112 -18.74 -0.95 -17.92
CA GLY A 112 -19.44 -2.20 -18.23
C GLY A 112 -20.90 -1.98 -18.59
N PHE A 113 -21.65 -1.22 -17.79
CA PHE A 113 -23.04 -0.89 -18.08
C PHE A 113 -23.21 -0.06 -19.36
N LEU A 114 -22.35 0.94 -19.57
CA LEU A 114 -22.37 1.76 -20.79
C LEU A 114 -22.13 0.91 -22.04
N LEU A 115 -21.11 0.06 -22.03
CA LEU A 115 -20.78 -0.82 -23.15
C LEU A 115 -21.88 -1.84 -23.43
N ALA A 116 -22.53 -2.37 -22.38
CA ALA A 116 -23.68 -3.25 -22.54
C ALA A 116 -24.88 -2.51 -23.16
N ALA A 117 -25.16 -1.28 -22.74
CA ALA A 117 -26.22 -0.46 -23.33
C ALA A 117 -25.95 -0.14 -24.81
N LEU A 118 -24.68 0.17 -25.16
CA LEU A 118 -24.28 0.39 -26.55
C LEU A 118 -24.39 -0.90 -27.39
N LEU A 119 -24.04 -2.05 -26.83
CA LEU A 119 -24.20 -3.34 -27.49
C LEU A 119 -25.68 -3.62 -27.77
N MET A 120 -26.55 -3.45 -26.76
CA MET A 120 -28.00 -3.61 -26.91
C MET A 120 -28.57 -2.67 -27.96
N ARG A 121 -28.19 -1.38 -27.93
CA ARG A 121 -28.61 -0.40 -28.94
C ARG A 121 -28.20 -0.82 -30.35
N ARG A 122 -26.98 -1.34 -30.52
CA ARG A 122 -26.49 -1.81 -31.82
C ARG A 122 -27.23 -3.06 -32.28
N GLY A 123 -27.51 -4.00 -31.40
CA GLY A 123 -28.26 -5.21 -31.74
C GLY A 123 -29.72 -4.92 -32.09
N LEU A 124 -30.39 -4.03 -31.34
CA LEU A 124 -31.77 -3.63 -31.67
C LEU A 124 -31.92 -2.96 -33.04
N ALA A 125 -30.83 -2.42 -33.60
CA ALA A 125 -30.82 -1.87 -34.96
C ALA A 125 -30.63 -2.93 -36.06
N ASP A 126 -30.34 -4.18 -35.71
CA ASP A 126 -30.13 -5.30 -36.62
C ASP A 126 -31.18 -6.41 -36.41
N PRO A 127 -32.18 -6.53 -37.30
CA PRO A 127 -33.25 -7.52 -37.19
C PRO A 127 -32.76 -8.97 -37.14
N ALA A 128 -31.60 -9.27 -37.76
CA ALA A 128 -31.03 -10.60 -37.75
C ALA A 128 -30.54 -11.00 -36.34
N SER A 129 -30.15 -10.03 -35.52
CA SER A 129 -29.69 -10.27 -34.15
C SER A 129 -30.83 -10.54 -33.14
N LEU A 130 -32.08 -10.38 -33.58
CA LEU A 130 -33.30 -10.70 -32.84
C LEU A 130 -33.98 -11.98 -33.36
N ALA A 131 -33.42 -12.61 -34.40
CA ALA A 131 -33.92 -13.88 -34.92
C ALA A 131 -33.44 -15.03 -34.03
N GLY A 132 -34.36 -15.91 -33.61
CA GLY A 132 -34.08 -17.02 -32.70
C GLY A 132 -35.16 -17.17 -31.63
N ASP A 133 -35.11 -18.26 -30.87
CA ASP A 133 -35.96 -18.40 -29.68
C ASP A 133 -35.41 -17.56 -28.50
N VAL A 134 -36.22 -17.41 -27.44
CA VAL A 134 -35.84 -16.63 -26.26
C VAL A 134 -34.60 -17.22 -25.55
N GLN A 135 -34.44 -18.54 -25.58
CA GLN A 135 -33.33 -19.22 -24.92
C GLN A 135 -32.01 -18.95 -25.65
N GLU A 136 -32.01 -18.96 -26.98
CA GLU A 136 -30.87 -18.63 -27.82
C GLU A 136 -30.47 -17.16 -27.65
N LEU A 137 -31.44 -16.24 -27.62
CA LEU A 137 -31.19 -14.81 -27.43
C LEU A 137 -30.48 -14.50 -26.10
N VAL A 138 -30.83 -15.26 -25.04
CA VAL A 138 -30.27 -15.11 -23.69
C VAL A 138 -28.92 -15.82 -23.53
N THR A 139 -28.74 -17.00 -24.10
CA THR A 139 -27.54 -17.84 -23.86
C THR A 139 -26.37 -17.49 -24.77
N THR A 140 -26.62 -17.27 -26.06
CA THR A 140 -25.58 -17.06 -27.08
C THR A 140 -25.78 -15.78 -27.88
N GLY A 141 -27.01 -15.24 -27.86
CA GLY A 141 -27.41 -14.05 -28.58
C GLY A 141 -27.05 -12.73 -27.90
N LEU A 142 -27.71 -11.66 -28.35
CA LEU A 142 -27.43 -10.28 -27.96
C LEU A 142 -27.49 -10.07 -26.43
N VAL A 143 -28.50 -10.63 -25.78
CA VAL A 143 -28.71 -10.46 -24.33
C VAL A 143 -27.60 -11.15 -23.55
N GLY A 144 -27.20 -12.37 -23.93
CA GLY A 144 -26.08 -13.08 -23.31
C GLY A 144 -24.76 -12.31 -23.43
N GLN A 145 -24.50 -11.71 -24.60
CA GLN A 145 -23.31 -10.88 -24.79
C GLN A 145 -23.34 -9.60 -23.95
N ALA A 146 -24.50 -8.94 -23.83
CA ALA A 146 -24.65 -7.76 -22.98
C ALA A 146 -24.45 -8.10 -21.50
N LEU A 147 -25.02 -9.23 -21.04
CA LEU A 147 -24.82 -9.74 -19.68
C LEU A 147 -23.35 -10.09 -19.43
N THR A 148 -22.64 -10.64 -20.42
CA THR A 148 -21.20 -10.91 -20.32
C THR A 148 -20.40 -9.62 -20.14
N VAL A 149 -20.73 -8.57 -20.90
CA VAL A 149 -20.11 -7.24 -20.78
C VAL A 149 -20.34 -6.63 -19.39
N VAL A 150 -21.57 -6.68 -18.88
CA VAL A 150 -21.88 -6.26 -17.49
C VAL A 150 -21.10 -7.10 -16.49
N GLY A 151 -21.03 -8.41 -16.71
CA GLY A 151 -20.27 -9.36 -15.90
C GLY A 151 -18.81 -8.97 -15.74
N PHE A 152 -18.13 -8.59 -16.84
CA PHE A 152 -16.75 -8.07 -16.75
C PHE A 152 -16.65 -6.78 -15.92
N GLY A 153 -17.57 -5.83 -16.13
CA GLY A 153 -17.60 -4.58 -15.37
C GLY A 153 -17.77 -4.81 -13.87
N LEU A 154 -18.69 -5.70 -13.49
CA LEU A 154 -18.95 -6.09 -12.10
C LEU A 154 -17.78 -6.89 -11.49
N ALA A 155 -17.22 -7.85 -12.23
CA ALA A 155 -16.07 -8.62 -11.77
C ALA A 155 -14.85 -7.72 -11.50
N GLY A 156 -14.56 -6.77 -12.40
CA GLY A 156 -13.52 -5.76 -12.18
C GLY A 156 -13.81 -4.88 -10.97
N ALA A 157 -15.07 -4.44 -10.79
CA ALA A 157 -15.46 -3.62 -9.64
C ALA A 157 -15.30 -4.36 -8.30
N VAL A 158 -15.77 -5.60 -8.21
CA VAL A 158 -15.62 -6.46 -7.02
C VAL A 158 -14.14 -6.74 -6.74
N GLY A 159 -13.35 -7.05 -7.77
CA GLY A 159 -11.91 -7.25 -7.63
C GLY A 159 -11.19 -6.00 -7.08
N CYS A 160 -11.50 -4.82 -7.61
CA CYS A 160 -10.96 -3.55 -7.10
C CYS A 160 -11.37 -3.30 -5.64
N ALA A 161 -12.63 -3.58 -5.27
CA ALA A 161 -13.11 -3.43 -3.90
C ALA A 161 -12.41 -4.40 -2.92
N ALA A 162 -12.19 -5.65 -3.33
CA ALA A 162 -11.46 -6.63 -2.54
C ALA A 162 -10.00 -6.19 -2.31
N LEU A 163 -9.33 -5.72 -3.36
CA LEU A 163 -7.97 -5.16 -3.26
C LEU A 163 -7.93 -3.90 -2.39
N HIS A 164 -8.95 -3.05 -2.44
CA HIS A 164 -9.09 -1.90 -1.56
C HIS A 164 -9.16 -2.32 -0.08
N ALA A 165 -10.03 -3.27 0.25
CA ALA A 165 -10.18 -3.78 1.61
C ALA A 165 -8.88 -4.41 2.12
N ARG A 166 -8.21 -5.22 1.29
CA ARG A 166 -6.92 -5.82 1.63
C ARG A 166 -5.83 -4.77 1.83
N GLY A 167 -5.75 -3.78 0.94
CA GLY A 167 -4.78 -2.68 1.05
C GLY A 167 -5.01 -1.81 2.29
N ARG A 168 -6.26 -1.59 2.71
CA ARG A 168 -6.57 -0.88 3.96
C ARG A 168 -6.15 -1.66 5.20
N ARG A 169 -6.35 -2.97 5.21
CA ARG A 169 -5.90 -3.84 6.31
C ARG A 169 -4.38 -3.83 6.40
N ALA A 170 -3.70 -4.12 5.30
CA ALA A 170 -2.23 -4.11 5.23
C ALA A 170 -1.64 -2.75 5.64
N ALA A 171 -2.26 -1.63 5.25
CA ALA A 171 -1.80 -0.31 5.68
C ALA A 171 -1.98 -0.08 7.18
N LYS A 172 -3.11 -0.51 7.76
CA LYS A 172 -3.35 -0.43 9.20
C LYS A 172 -2.36 -1.31 9.97
N ASP A 173 -2.18 -2.54 9.53
CA ASP A 173 -1.29 -3.51 10.18
C ASP A 173 0.17 -3.01 10.09
N GLY A 174 0.58 -2.47 8.94
CA GLY A 174 1.91 -1.87 8.76
C GLY A 174 2.15 -0.64 9.63
N SER A 175 1.15 0.23 9.79
CA SER A 175 1.23 1.39 10.70
C SER A 175 1.37 0.96 12.16
N LEU A 176 0.59 -0.03 12.61
CA LEU A 176 0.71 -0.56 13.98
C LEU A 176 2.06 -1.23 14.24
N ALA A 177 2.58 -1.97 13.27
CA ALA A 177 3.90 -2.60 13.37
C ALA A 177 5.03 -1.56 13.41
N ALA A 178 4.88 -0.45 12.67
CA ALA A 178 5.79 0.68 12.71
C ALA A 178 5.78 1.41 14.07
N ASP A 179 4.60 1.66 14.64
CA ASP A 179 4.49 2.23 15.99
C ASP A 179 5.19 1.36 17.03
N ALA A 180 4.96 0.04 16.98
CA ALA A 180 5.60 -0.91 17.89
C ALA A 180 7.13 -0.96 17.70
N PHE A 181 7.60 -0.85 16.45
CA PHE A 181 9.01 -0.78 16.11
C PHE A 181 9.67 0.49 16.66
N VAL A 182 9.08 1.67 16.42
CA VAL A 182 9.60 2.95 16.92
C VAL A 182 9.63 2.95 18.45
N ALA A 183 8.53 2.56 19.11
CA ALA A 183 8.47 2.48 20.57
C ALA A 183 9.55 1.54 21.13
N ARG A 184 9.82 0.41 20.46
CA ARG A 184 10.89 -0.50 20.88
C ARG A 184 12.27 0.12 20.69
N LEU A 185 12.49 0.81 19.58
CA LEU A 185 13.76 1.49 19.32
C LEU A 185 14.02 2.61 20.31
N GLU A 186 13.04 3.44 20.64
CA GLU A 186 13.17 4.51 21.64
C GLU A 186 13.66 3.96 22.99
N VAL A 187 13.04 2.88 23.48
CA VAL A 187 13.46 2.19 24.71
C VAL A 187 14.90 1.69 24.64
N LEU A 188 15.34 1.20 23.48
CA LEU A 188 16.72 0.71 23.28
C LEU A 188 17.72 1.87 23.10
N GLY A 189 17.30 2.96 22.48
CA GLY A 189 18.05 4.18 22.27
C GLY A 189 18.32 4.90 23.59
N ASP A 190 17.31 5.06 24.44
CA ASP A 190 17.43 5.63 25.78
C ASP A 190 18.39 4.83 26.68
N ARG A 191 18.52 3.52 26.43
CA ARG A 191 19.47 2.64 27.12
C ARG A 191 20.86 2.60 26.48
N GLY A 192 21.07 3.30 25.36
CA GLY A 192 22.34 3.30 24.60
C GLY A 192 22.68 1.96 23.94
N LEU A 193 21.73 1.02 23.83
CA LEU A 193 21.98 -0.36 23.41
C LEU A 193 22.02 -0.55 21.89
N LEU A 194 21.59 0.47 21.14
CA LEU A 194 21.66 0.44 19.69
C LEU A 194 23.12 0.56 19.18
N GLY A 195 24.05 1.05 20.01
CA GLY A 195 25.46 1.20 19.62
C GLY A 195 25.63 2.04 18.35
N LEU A 196 24.69 2.98 18.11
CA LEU A 196 24.68 3.92 17.00
C LEU A 196 25.35 5.25 17.35
N GLY A 197 25.64 5.47 18.63
CA GLY A 197 26.37 6.64 19.11
C GLY A 197 27.88 6.47 18.94
N GLY A 198 28.38 6.72 17.73
CA GLY A 198 29.79 6.93 17.44
C GLY A 198 29.97 8.31 16.78
N ASP A 199 30.86 9.11 17.34
CA ASP A 199 31.50 10.29 16.71
C ASP A 199 30.80 11.65 16.69
N GLU A 200 30.03 12.00 17.73
CA GLU A 200 30.00 13.41 18.14
C GLU A 200 30.71 13.53 19.49
N LYS A 201 32.00 13.86 19.43
CA LYS A 201 32.67 14.52 20.55
C LYS A 201 31.90 15.82 20.80
N PHE A 202 30.94 15.78 21.70
CA PHE A 202 30.40 16.98 22.31
C PHE A 202 31.57 17.69 22.99
N SER A 203 32.16 18.68 22.31
CA SER A 203 33.17 19.55 22.89
C SER A 203 32.42 20.59 23.73
N PRO A 204 32.53 20.57 25.07
CA PRO A 204 31.77 21.48 25.93
C PRO A 204 32.20 22.96 25.80
N GLU A 205 33.15 23.29 24.92
CA GLU A 205 33.79 24.61 24.87
C GLU A 205 33.08 25.63 23.97
N GLU A 206 32.14 25.24 23.11
CA GLU A 206 31.55 26.17 22.13
C GLU A 206 30.32 26.94 22.64
N ASN A 207 29.97 26.81 23.92
CA ASN A 207 28.80 27.49 24.51
C ASN A 207 29.17 28.39 25.70
N ARG A 208 30.33 29.06 25.64
CA ARG A 208 30.57 30.21 26.51
C ARG A 208 29.95 31.45 25.86
N PRO A 209 29.06 32.18 26.58
CA PRO A 209 28.60 33.46 26.09
C PRO A 209 29.82 34.37 25.91
N VAL A 210 29.88 35.04 24.76
CA VAL A 210 30.82 36.13 24.53
C VAL A 210 30.36 37.28 25.44
N GLU A 211 31.12 37.51 26.51
CA GLU A 211 30.99 38.70 27.35
C GLU A 211 31.41 39.97 26.60
#